data_AF-A0AAE9SM41-F1
#
_entry.id   AF-A0AAE9SM41-F1
#
_cell.length_a   1.000
_cell.length_b   1.000
_cell.length_c   1.000
_cell.angle_alpha   90.00
_cell.angle_beta   90.00
_cell.angle_gamma   90.00
#
_symmetry.space_group_name_H-M   'P 1'
#
loop_
_entity.id
_entity.type
_entity.pdbx_description
1 polymer ?
#
loop_
_entity_poly.entity_id
_entity_poly.type
_entity_poly.pdbx_seq_one_letter_code
_entity_poly.pdbx_strand_id
1 'polypeptide(L)'
;MNNQMDFVLPTLYDKFLLEIGEDGEFTIENTGIILYSKADLVERNTTYQIEEWEPDFFMIGQDGDLAFFIKKDSDDTIYINDLGALGSIEMKRIASDVYEFIKHVGEGIDWRT
;
A
#
# COMPACT_ATOMS: atom_id res chain seq x y z
N MET A 1 -3.53 1.05 22.77
CA MET A 1 -4.11 1.81 21.63
C MET A 1 -4.89 0.81 20.82
N ASN A 2 -6.11 1.15 20.37
CA ASN A 2 -6.88 0.27 19.49
C ASN A 2 -6.25 0.38 18.09
N ASN A 3 -5.42 -0.59 17.71
CA ASN A 3 -4.85 -0.67 16.36
C ASN A 3 -5.91 -1.22 15.38
N GLN A 4 -7.05 -0.53 15.27
CA GLN A 4 -8.12 -0.91 14.36
C GLN A 4 -8.28 0.13 13.27
N MET A 5 -8.31 -0.37 12.03
CA MET A 5 -8.75 0.41 10.86
C MET A 5 -10.24 0.69 10.99
N ASP A 6 -10.66 1.91 10.64
CA ASP A 6 -12.04 2.39 10.72
C ASP A 6 -12.81 2.30 9.38
N PHE A 7 -12.17 1.72 8.37
CA PHE A 7 -12.71 1.53 7.02
C PHE A 7 -12.64 0.05 6.61
N VAL A 8 -13.32 -0.29 5.51
CA VAL A 8 -13.31 -1.66 4.97
C VAL A 8 -12.19 -1.82 3.95
N LEU A 9 -11.34 -2.83 4.12
CA LEU A 9 -10.32 -3.17 3.14
C LEU A 9 -10.95 -3.67 1.82
N PRO A 10 -10.34 -3.35 0.67
CA PRO A 10 -10.69 -3.97 -0.60
C PRO A 10 -10.61 -5.49 -0.55
N THR A 11 -11.44 -6.17 -1.35
CA THR A 11 -11.69 -7.61 -1.19
C THR A 11 -10.48 -8.46 -1.53
N LEU A 12 -9.76 -8.12 -2.61
CA LEU A 12 -8.56 -8.85 -3.01
C LEU A 12 -7.38 -8.50 -2.09
N TYR A 13 -7.31 -7.27 -1.60
CA TYR A 13 -6.28 -6.89 -0.64
C TYR A 13 -6.45 -7.59 0.72
N ASP A 14 -7.67 -7.68 1.26
CA ASP A 14 -7.92 -8.45 2.50
C ASP A 14 -7.60 -9.94 2.31
N LYS A 15 -7.95 -10.51 1.15
CA LYS A 15 -7.57 -11.88 0.79
C LYS A 15 -6.05 -12.06 0.75
N PHE A 16 -5.32 -11.10 0.17
CA PHE A 16 -3.86 -11.12 0.15
C PHE A 16 -3.26 -11.09 1.57
N LEU A 17 -3.79 -10.24 2.46
CA LEU A 17 -3.34 -10.20 3.86
C LEU A 17 -3.52 -11.55 4.58
N LEU A 18 -4.62 -12.25 4.30
CA LEU A 18 -4.86 -13.60 4.82
C LEU A 18 -3.87 -14.64 4.28
N GLU A 19 -3.37 -14.46 3.06
CA GLU A 19 -2.41 -15.36 2.41
C GLU A 19 -0.99 -15.20 2.97
N ILE A 20 -0.56 -13.96 3.26
CA ILE A 20 0.77 -13.68 3.81
C ILE A 20 0.85 -13.89 5.33
N GLY A 21 -0.29 -13.92 6.02
CA GLY A 21 -0.38 -14.12 7.46
C GLY A 21 -0.31 -12.83 8.29
N GLU A 22 -0.35 -12.98 9.62
CA GLU A 22 -0.38 -11.82 10.54
C GLU A 22 1.01 -11.26 10.84
N ASP A 23 2.06 -12.09 10.76
CA ASP A 23 3.41 -11.75 11.19
C ASP A 23 4.37 -11.67 9.99
N GLY A 24 4.90 -10.48 9.72
CA GLY A 24 6.03 -10.26 8.81
C GLY A 24 5.73 -9.46 7.55
N GLU A 25 6.75 -8.74 7.08
CA GLU A 25 6.71 -7.96 5.84
C GLU A 25 6.75 -8.88 4.60
N PHE A 26 5.83 -8.68 3.64
CA PHE A 26 5.89 -9.37 2.35
C PHE A 26 6.85 -8.62 1.43
N THR A 27 8.05 -9.16 1.25
CA THR A 27 9.04 -8.60 0.32
C THR A 27 8.87 -9.21 -1.05
N ILE A 28 8.69 -8.38 -2.09
CA ILE A 28 8.74 -8.86 -3.47
C ILE A 28 10.21 -9.09 -3.84
N GLU A 29 10.60 -10.35 -4.01
CA GLU A 29 11.99 -10.75 -4.20
C GLU A 29 12.69 -9.96 -5.32
N ASN A 30 13.94 -9.56 -5.07
CA ASN A 30 14.80 -8.82 -6.02
C ASN A 30 14.33 -7.41 -6.41
N THR A 31 13.37 -6.81 -5.68
CA THR A 31 12.82 -5.48 -6.04
C THR A 31 13.05 -4.41 -4.98
N GLY A 32 13.25 -4.82 -3.71
CA GLY A 32 13.33 -3.90 -2.57
C GLY A 32 11.96 -3.43 -2.08
N ILE A 33 10.87 -3.80 -2.76
CA ILE A 33 9.51 -3.46 -2.40
C ILE A 33 9.02 -4.32 -1.24
N ILE A 34 8.45 -3.64 -0.24
CA ILE A 34 7.86 -4.26 0.93
C ILE A 34 6.37 -3.91 0.99
N LEU A 35 5.52 -4.92 1.08
CA LEU A 35 4.11 -4.79 1.46
C LEU A 35 3.94 -5.15 2.93
N TYR A 36 3.18 -4.34 3.67
CA TYR A 36 3.05 -4.46 5.10
C TYR A 36 2.13 -5.60 5.53
N SER A 37 2.49 -6.23 6.65
CA SER A 37 1.61 -7.14 7.36
C SER A 37 0.39 -6.41 7.92
N LYS A 38 -0.66 -7.15 8.26
CA LYS A 38 -1.83 -6.58 8.94
C LYS A 38 -1.47 -5.89 10.26
N ALA A 39 -0.43 -6.38 10.96
CA ALA A 39 0.03 -5.81 12.22
C ALA A 39 0.69 -4.43 12.03
N ASP A 40 1.40 -4.23 10.91
CA ASP A 40 2.19 -3.02 10.67
C ASP A 40 1.39 -1.90 10.00
N LEU A 41 0.30 -2.22 9.29
CA LEU A 41 -0.49 -1.25 8.51
C LEU A 41 -0.87 0.00 9.32
N VAL A 42 -1.41 -0.17 10.52
CA VAL A 42 -1.86 0.96 11.36
C VAL A 42 -0.67 1.79 11.86
N GLU A 43 0.42 1.14 12.27
CA GLU A 43 1.62 1.83 12.76
C GLU A 43 2.28 2.65 11.66
N ARG A 44 2.43 2.08 10.46
CA ARG A 44 3.05 2.75 9.31
C ARG A 44 2.22 3.95 8.86
N ASN A 45 0.89 3.81 8.75
CA ASN A 45 0.02 4.92 8.39
C ASN A 45 0.04 6.05 9.44
N THR A 46 0.17 5.70 10.72
CA THR A 46 0.32 6.69 11.80
C THR A 46 1.66 7.41 11.71
N THR A 47 2.75 6.66 11.46
CA THR A 47 4.12 7.20 11.38
C THR A 47 4.27 8.23 10.26
N TYR A 48 3.66 7.96 9.10
CA TYR A 48 3.70 8.86 7.95
C TYR A 48 2.54 9.87 7.91
N GLN A 49 1.69 9.92 8.94
CA GLN A 49 0.55 10.83 9.04
C GLN A 49 -0.36 10.79 7.80
N ILE A 50 -0.59 9.59 7.24
CA ILE A 50 -1.35 9.42 6.00
C ILE A 50 -2.76 10.00 6.13
N GLU A 51 -3.39 9.83 7.29
CA GLU A 51 -4.71 10.40 7.58
C GLU A 51 -4.75 11.93 7.43
N GLU A 52 -3.65 12.63 7.76
CA GLU A 52 -3.59 14.08 7.71
C GLU A 52 -3.36 14.59 6.29
N TRP A 53 -2.47 13.93 5.54
CA TRP A 53 -2.06 14.38 4.22
C TRP A 53 -2.93 13.83 3.08
N GLU A 54 -3.41 12.60 3.22
CA GLU A 54 -4.12 11.83 2.19
C GLU A 54 -5.28 11.03 2.82
N PRO A 55 -6.31 11.69 3.39
CA PRO A 55 -7.34 11.05 4.22
C PRO A 55 -8.17 9.97 3.50
N ASP A 56 -8.26 10.06 2.17
CA ASP A 56 -8.97 9.08 1.34
C ASP A 56 -8.15 7.80 1.08
N PHE A 57 -6.85 7.82 1.39
CA PHE A 57 -5.92 6.75 1.06
C PHE A 57 -5.36 6.07 2.30
N PHE A 58 -4.84 4.86 2.08
CA PHE A 58 -4.21 4.07 3.11
C PHE A 58 -2.96 3.41 2.55
N MET A 59 -1.84 3.62 3.22
CA MET A 59 -0.54 3.12 2.81
C MET A 59 -0.44 1.62 3.10
N ILE A 60 0.02 0.86 2.11
CA ILE A 60 0.09 -0.62 2.17
C ILE A 60 1.50 -1.17 1.99
N GLY A 61 2.46 -0.31 1.65
CA GLY A 61 3.85 -0.72 1.45
C GLY A 61 4.72 0.43 0.95
N GLN A 62 6.01 0.15 0.76
CA GLN A 62 6.98 1.15 0.28
C GLN A 62 8.13 0.55 -0.51
N ASP A 63 8.83 1.45 -1.20
CA ASP A 63 10.08 1.26 -1.93
C ASP A 63 10.94 2.52 -1.73
N GLY A 64 11.75 2.51 -0.66
CA GLY A 64 12.40 3.73 -0.19
C GLY A 64 11.37 4.80 0.19
N ASP A 65 11.46 5.97 -0.46
CA ASP A 65 10.55 7.11 -0.26
C ASP A 65 9.26 7.02 -1.09
N LEU A 66 9.16 6.04 -1.98
CA LEU A 66 7.93 5.78 -2.75
C LEU A 66 7.02 4.87 -1.94
N ALA A 67 5.74 5.22 -1.86
CA ALA A 67 4.74 4.52 -1.10
C ALA A 67 3.61 4.01 -1.99
N PHE A 68 3.08 2.85 -1.63
CA PHE A 68 1.95 2.22 -2.30
C PHE A 68 0.70 2.38 -1.45
N PHE A 69 -0.44 2.64 -2.10
CA PHE A 69 -1.69 2.96 -1.44
C PHE A 69 -2.87 2.20 -2.03
N ILE A 70 -3.89 2.02 -1.20
CA ILE A 70 -5.27 1.74 -1.61
C ILE A 70 -6.14 2.95 -1.26
N LYS A 71 -7.27 3.10 -1.93
CA LYS A 71 -8.30 4.07 -1.53
C LYS A 71 -9.26 3.41 -0.53
N LYS A 72 -9.58 4.10 0.56
CA LYS A 72 -10.52 3.60 1.58
C LYS A 72 -11.92 3.46 1.00
N ASP A 73 -12.64 2.41 1.43
CA ASP A 73 -14.02 2.12 1.03
C ASP A 73 -14.25 2.13 -0.50
N SER A 74 -13.23 1.68 -1.25
CA SER A 74 -13.18 1.69 -2.71
C SER A 74 -12.83 0.30 -3.28
N ASP A 75 -12.57 0.23 -4.58
CA ASP A 75 -12.03 -0.94 -5.26
C ASP A 75 -10.57 -1.26 -4.86
N ASP A 76 -10.06 -2.37 -5.40
CA ASP A 76 -8.73 -2.91 -5.12
C ASP A 76 -7.57 -2.14 -5.80
N THR A 77 -7.85 -1.00 -6.47
CA THR A 77 -6.83 -0.27 -7.24
C THR A 77 -5.63 0.11 -6.38
N ILE A 78 -4.43 -0.12 -6.91
CA ILE A 78 -3.17 0.25 -6.28
C ILE A 78 -2.66 1.57 -6.86
N TYR A 79 -2.28 2.45 -5.95
CA TYR A 79 -1.74 3.77 -6.25
C TYR A 79 -0.30 3.91 -5.75
N ILE A 80 0.42 4.88 -6.31
CA ILE A 80 1.76 5.29 -5.91
C ILE A 80 1.80 6.79 -5.62
N ASN A 81 2.56 7.17 -4.60
CA ASN A 81 3.04 8.54 -4.44
C ASN A 81 4.39 8.59 -3.72
N ASP A 82 5.08 9.72 -3.82
CA ASP A 82 6.27 10.02 -3.03
C ASP A 82 5.85 10.50 -1.63
N LEU A 83 6.46 9.93 -0.59
CA LEU A 83 6.16 10.28 0.80
C LEU A 83 6.47 11.75 1.13
N GLY A 84 7.43 12.36 0.44
CA GLY A 84 7.75 13.78 0.54
C GLY A 84 6.78 14.71 -0.22
N ALA A 85 5.86 14.16 -1.01
CA ALA A 85 4.91 14.90 -1.84
C ALA A 85 3.43 14.69 -1.46
N LEU A 86 3.14 13.99 -0.36
CA LEU A 86 1.78 13.79 0.14
C LEU A 86 1.05 15.13 0.32
N GLY A 87 -0.23 15.17 -0.06
CA GLY A 87 -1.07 16.36 -0.07
C GLY A 87 -0.73 17.39 -1.15
N SER A 88 0.33 17.16 -1.94
CA SER A 88 0.82 18.11 -2.96
C SER A 88 0.69 17.58 -4.39
N ILE A 89 0.74 16.26 -4.59
CA ILE A 89 0.67 15.62 -5.90
C ILE A 89 -0.43 14.56 -5.88
N GLU A 90 -1.17 14.44 -6.98
CA GLU A 90 -2.21 13.42 -7.14
C GLU A 90 -1.62 12.00 -7.14
N MET A 91 -2.30 11.09 -6.44
CA MET A 91 -2.01 9.66 -6.43
C MET A 91 -2.07 9.07 -7.85
N LYS A 92 -0.98 8.43 -8.30
CA LYS A 92 -0.93 7.78 -9.62
C LYS A 92 -1.38 6.33 -9.51
N ARG A 93 -2.37 5.92 -10.30
CA ARG A 93 -2.76 4.51 -10.43
C ARG A 93 -1.66 3.69 -11.11
N ILE A 94 -1.33 2.51 -10.55
CA ILE A 94 -0.31 1.61 -11.11
C ILE A 94 -0.79 0.16 -11.35
N ALA A 95 -1.87 -0.27 -10.69
CA ALA A 95 -2.44 -1.60 -10.90
C ALA A 95 -3.94 -1.63 -10.53
N SER A 96 -4.69 -2.59 -11.03
CA SER A 96 -6.10 -2.85 -10.67
C SER A 96 -6.25 -3.48 -9.29
N ASP A 97 -5.23 -4.21 -8.85
CA ASP A 97 -5.22 -4.95 -7.60
C ASP A 97 -3.80 -5.35 -7.20
N VAL A 98 -3.65 -5.84 -5.97
CA VAL A 98 -2.36 -6.25 -5.39
C VAL A 98 -1.70 -7.39 -6.16
N TYR A 99 -2.46 -8.28 -6.80
CA TYR A 99 -1.90 -9.40 -7.55
C TYR A 99 -1.35 -8.95 -8.90
N GLU A 100 -2.06 -8.06 -9.60
CA GLU A 100 -1.55 -7.41 -10.80
C GLU A 100 -0.30 -6.59 -10.46
N PHE A 101 -0.30 -5.85 -9.34
CA PHE A 101 0.87 -5.12 -8.87
C PHE A 101 2.09 -6.02 -8.66
N ILE A 102 1.96 -7.09 -7.89
CA ILE A 102 3.07 -8.04 -7.62
C ILE A 102 3.59 -8.65 -8.94
N LYS A 103 2.68 -8.98 -9.86
CA LYS A 103 3.05 -9.50 -11.17
C LYS A 103 3.83 -8.47 -11.99
N HIS A 104 3.35 -7.23 -12.09
CA HIS A 104 4.03 -6.16 -12.84
C HIS A 104 5.44 -5.92 -12.32
N VAL A 105 5.60 -5.87 -10.99
CA VAL A 105 6.90 -5.71 -10.35
C VAL A 105 7.80 -6.91 -10.65
N GLY A 106 7.29 -8.14 -10.55
CA GLY A 106 8.03 -9.36 -10.87
C GLY A 106 8.47 -9.46 -12.34
N GLU A 107 7.73 -8.83 -13.25
CA GLU A 107 8.05 -8.71 -14.68
C GLU A 107 9.01 -7.53 -14.99
N GLY A 108 9.39 -6.75 -13.98
CA GLY A 108 10.29 -5.60 -14.12
C GLY A 108 9.64 -4.39 -14.80
N ILE A 109 8.32 -4.27 -14.74
CA ILE A 109 7.60 -3.11 -15.28
C ILE A 109 7.90 -1.89 -14.40
N ASP A 110 8.50 -0.87 -15.02
CA ASP A 110 8.83 0.38 -14.34
C ASP A 110 7.63 1.34 -14.37
N TRP A 111 7.10 1.67 -13.20
CA TRP A 111 6.00 2.62 -12.98
C TRP A 111 6.51 4.03 -12.60
N ARG A 112 7.84 4.20 -12.48
CA ARG A 112 8.50 5.47 -12.11
C ARG A 112 8.64 6.46 -13.28
N THR A 113 8.20 6.07 -14.48
CA THR A 113 8.12 6.93 -15.69
C THR A 113 6.71 7.43 -15.96
#